data_AF-X5MCZ7-F1
#
_entry.id   AF-X5MCZ7-F1
#
_cell.length_a   1.000
_cell.length_b   1.000
_cell.length_c   1.000
_cell.angle_alpha   90.00
_cell.angle_beta   90.00
_cell.angle_gamma   90.00
#
_symmetry.space_group_name_H-M   'P 1'
#
loop_
_entity.id
_entity.type
_entity.pdbx_description
1 polymer ?
#
loop_
_entity_poly.entity_id
_entity_poly.type
_entity_poly.pdbx_seq_one_letter_code
_entity_poly.pdbx_strand_id
1 'polypeptide(L)'
;MTLPIFGIELPRARLDPRFLTEAIVQAKMYDPEGAVKVGYLDQVVDADKVLDTATGIAAQLGELPNGAYAANKMLIRAQTIATIEASLKG
;
A
#
# COMPACT_ATOMS: atom_id res chain seq x y z
N MET A 1 23.19 4.13 -3.43
CA MET A 1 22.25 5.02 -2.71
C MET A 1 21.32 4.12 -1.91
N THR A 2 21.04 4.44 -0.65
CA THR A 2 20.04 3.72 0.17
C THR A 2 18.72 4.46 0.13
N LEU A 3 17.60 3.75 0.10
CA LEU A 3 16.29 4.40 0.23
C LEU A 3 16.14 5.00 1.64
N PRO A 4 15.43 6.13 1.77
CA PRO A 4 15.00 6.61 3.08
C PRO A 4 14.09 5.58 3.75
N ILE A 5 13.97 5.64 5.08
CA ILE A 5 13.19 4.65 5.86
C ILE A 5 11.75 4.52 5.35
N PHE A 6 11.08 5.61 5.00
CA PHE A 6 9.72 5.53 4.44
C PHE A 6 9.66 4.75 3.11
N GLY A 7 10.73 4.79 2.31
CA GLY A 7 10.86 4.03 1.07
C GLY A 7 11.03 2.52 1.28
N ILE A 8 11.33 2.09 2.52
CA ILE A 8 11.40 0.67 2.91
C ILE A 8 10.12 0.24 3.65
N GLU A 9 9.61 1.09 4.54
CA GLU A 9 8.46 0.76 5.39
C GLU A 9 7.13 0.69 4.62
N LEU A 10 6.93 1.54 3.60
CA LEU A 10 5.73 1.50 2.77
C LEU A 10 5.60 0.18 1.99
N PRO A 11 6.65 -0.30 1.27
CA PRO A 11 6.64 -1.63 0.67
C PRO A 11 6.45 -2.76 1.68
N ARG A 12 7.08 -2.71 2.85
CA ARG A 12 6.88 -3.73 3.90
C ARG A 12 5.43 -3.82 4.39
N ALA A 13 4.71 -2.70 4.38
CA ALA A 13 3.32 -2.64 4.81
C ALA A 13 2.32 -3.12 3.74
N ARG A 14 2.74 -3.33 2.49
CA ARG A 14 1.84 -3.63 1.36
C ARG A 14 2.25 -4.87 0.55
N LEU A 15 3.54 -5.04 0.28
CA LEU A 15 4.03 -6.11 -0.56
C LEU A 15 4.12 -7.43 0.20
N ASP A 16 3.90 -8.54 -0.50
CA ASP A 16 4.22 -9.86 0.03
C ASP A 16 5.74 -9.93 0.32
N PRO A 17 6.15 -10.32 1.54
CA PRO A 17 7.56 -10.34 1.95
C PRO A 17 8.50 -11.11 1.02
N ARG A 18 7.98 -12.12 0.30
CA ARG A 18 8.74 -12.94 -0.65
C ARG A 18 9.26 -12.13 -1.84
N PHE A 19 8.65 -11.00 -2.16
CA PHE A 19 9.03 -10.16 -3.30
C PHE A 19 9.80 -8.89 -2.90
N LEU A 20 10.02 -8.62 -1.60
CA LEU A 20 10.70 -7.39 -1.16
C LEU A 20 12.10 -7.22 -1.75
N THR A 21 12.87 -8.30 -1.88
CA THR A 21 14.21 -8.23 -2.48
C THR A 21 14.14 -7.82 -3.95
N GLU A 22 13.30 -8.46 -4.75
CA GLU A 22 13.22 -8.12 -6.18
C GLU A 22 12.63 -6.72 -6.40
N ALA A 23 11.60 -6.34 -5.62
CA ALA A 23 10.99 -5.02 -5.72
C ALA A 23 11.94 -3.88 -5.28
N ILE A 24 12.59 -4.03 -4.11
CA ILE A 24 13.30 -2.92 -3.45
C ILE A 24 14.80 -2.93 -3.70
N VAL A 25 15.42 -4.10 -3.70
CA VAL A 25 16.88 -4.23 -3.87
C VAL A 25 17.24 -4.33 -5.35
N GLN A 26 16.44 -5.05 -6.14
CA GLN A 26 16.70 -5.29 -7.57
C GLN A 26 15.92 -4.35 -8.49
N ALA A 27 15.09 -3.46 -7.94
CA ALA A 27 14.30 -2.48 -8.69
C ALA A 27 13.47 -3.10 -9.82
N LYS A 28 12.91 -4.29 -9.58
CA LYS A 28 12.11 -4.99 -10.57
C LYS A 28 10.85 -4.18 -10.91
N MET A 29 10.65 -3.94 -12.19
CA MET A 29 9.41 -3.38 -12.72
C MET A 29 8.37 -4.50 -12.88
N TYR A 30 7.13 -4.20 -12.51
CA TYR A 30 6.00 -5.10 -12.65
C TYR A 30 5.04 -4.58 -13.71
N ASP A 31 4.46 -5.50 -14.49
CA ASP A 31 3.27 -5.24 -15.30
C ASP A 31 2.03 -5.11 -14.37
N PRO A 32 0.86 -4.68 -14.88
CA PRO A 32 -0.32 -4.48 -14.06
C PRO A 32 -0.71 -5.73 -13.24
N GLU A 33 -0.72 -6.90 -13.85
CA GLU A 33 -1.09 -8.17 -13.21
C GLU A 33 -0.06 -8.57 -12.14
N GLY A 34 1.23 -8.41 -12.44
CA GLY A 34 2.31 -8.62 -11.49
C GLY A 34 2.22 -7.66 -10.30
N ALA A 35 1.87 -6.39 -10.53
CA ALA A 35 1.71 -5.39 -9.50
C ALA A 35 0.57 -5.74 -8.52
N VAL A 36 -0.53 -6.33 -9.01
CA VAL A 36 -1.58 -6.87 -8.13
C VAL A 36 -1.06 -8.06 -7.33
N LYS A 37 -0.41 -9.02 -8.00
CA LYS A 37 0.11 -10.23 -7.37
C LYS A 37 1.08 -9.93 -6.22
N VAL A 38 1.96 -8.94 -6.37
CA VAL A 38 2.96 -8.61 -5.35
C VAL A 38 2.46 -7.64 -4.29
N GLY A 39 1.32 -6.98 -4.49
CA GLY A 39 0.69 -6.08 -3.52
C GLY A 39 0.95 -4.59 -3.75
N TYR A 40 1.43 -4.19 -4.93
CA TYR A 40 1.50 -2.77 -5.32
C TYR A 40 0.12 -2.19 -5.62
N LEU A 41 -0.74 -2.99 -6.26
CA LEU A 41 -2.12 -2.64 -6.59
C LEU A 41 -3.07 -3.64 -5.95
N ASP A 42 -4.29 -3.19 -5.64
CA ASP A 42 -5.34 -4.07 -5.14
C ASP A 42 -6.17 -4.67 -6.29
N GLN A 43 -6.27 -3.97 -7.44
CA GLN A 43 -7.03 -4.38 -8.61
C GLN A 43 -6.49 -3.69 -9.89
N VAL A 44 -6.64 -4.35 -11.04
CA VAL A 44 -6.46 -3.77 -12.38
C VAL A 44 -7.80 -3.76 -13.11
N VAL A 45 -8.05 -2.68 -13.84
CA VAL A 45 -9.23 -2.47 -14.69
C VAL A 45 -8.82 -1.76 -15.97
N ASP A 46 -9.72 -1.71 -16.95
CA ASP A 46 -9.52 -0.89 -18.15
C ASP A 46 -9.28 0.57 -17.79
N ALA A 47 -8.45 1.25 -18.59
CA ALA A 47 -7.97 2.60 -18.30
C ALA A 47 -9.12 3.62 -18.16
N ASP A 48 -10.20 3.47 -18.92
CA ASP A 48 -11.39 4.34 -18.87
C ASP A 48 -12.28 4.06 -17.64
N LYS A 49 -12.04 2.95 -16.91
CA LYS A 49 -12.84 2.53 -15.74
C LYS A 49 -12.18 2.83 -14.40
N VAL A 50 -10.96 3.36 -14.38
CA VAL A 50 -10.18 3.56 -13.14
C VAL A 50 -10.95 4.42 -12.14
N LEU A 51 -11.46 5.58 -12.56
CA LEU A 51 -12.15 6.52 -11.66
C LEU A 51 -13.51 5.99 -11.20
N ASP A 52 -14.32 5.47 -12.13
CA ASP A 52 -15.63 4.90 -11.81
C ASP A 52 -15.51 3.72 -10.84
N THR A 53 -14.53 2.84 -11.06
CA THR A 53 -14.28 1.70 -10.17
C THR A 53 -13.81 2.16 -8.79
N ALA A 54 -12.82 3.06 -8.73
CA ALA A 54 -12.26 3.54 -7.47
C ALA A 54 -13.31 4.28 -6.61
N THR A 55 -14.16 5.10 -7.25
CA THR A 55 -15.23 5.83 -6.56
C THR A 55 -16.36 4.90 -6.11
N GLY A 56 -16.70 3.88 -6.91
CA GLY A 56 -17.63 2.81 -6.50
C GLY A 56 -17.14 2.05 -5.26
N ILE A 57 -15.86 1.66 -5.23
CA ILE A 57 -15.25 1.02 -4.06
C ILE A 57 -15.26 1.97 -2.85
N ALA A 58 -14.94 3.25 -3.04
CA ALA A 58 -14.99 4.23 -1.97
C ALA A 58 -16.40 4.38 -1.37
N ALA A 59 -17.43 4.37 -2.22
CA ALA A 59 -18.83 4.40 -1.77
C ALA A 59 -19.17 3.15 -0.93
N GLN A 60 -18.80 1.96 -1.41
CA GLN A 60 -19.00 0.70 -0.66
C GLN A 60 -18.27 0.69 0.69
N LEU A 61 -17.01 1.11 0.72
CA LEU A 61 -16.24 1.21 1.96
C LEU A 61 -16.82 2.27 2.92
N GLY A 62 -17.47 3.30 2.39
CA GLY A 62 -18.14 4.34 3.16
C GLY A 62 -19.39 3.85 3.92
N GLU A 63 -19.94 2.70 3.55
CA GLU A 63 -21.06 2.06 4.26
C GLU A 63 -20.62 1.33 5.54
N LEU A 64 -19.32 1.10 5.72
CA LEU A 64 -18.78 0.40 6.88
C LEU A 64 -18.86 1.25 8.16
N PRO A 65 -18.94 0.64 9.35
CA PRO A 65 -18.95 1.37 10.62
C PRO A 65 -17.68 2.21 10.81
N ASN A 66 -17.81 3.53 10.62
CA ASN A 66 -16.70 4.49 10.59
C ASN A 66 -15.73 4.36 11.79
N GLY A 67 -16.28 4.24 13.01
CA GLY A 67 -15.46 4.15 14.23
C GLY A 67 -14.59 2.90 14.27
N ALA A 68 -15.18 1.71 14.06
CA ALA A 68 -14.45 0.45 14.08
C ALA A 68 -13.48 0.34 12.91
N TYR A 69 -13.87 0.82 11.73
CA TYR A 69 -13.02 0.81 10.55
C TYR A 69 -11.77 1.70 10.73
N ALA A 70 -11.94 2.92 11.27
CA ALA A 70 -10.84 3.81 11.58
C ALA A 70 -9.91 3.23 12.66
N ALA A 71 -10.47 2.71 13.75
CA ALA A 71 -9.69 2.14 14.84
C ALA A 71 -8.83 0.95 14.39
N ASN A 72 -9.42 -0.01 13.67
CA ASN A 72 -8.69 -1.16 13.15
C ASN A 72 -7.62 -0.75 12.12
N LYS A 73 -7.92 0.20 11.23
CA LYS A 73 -6.94 0.74 10.27
C LYS A 73 -5.72 1.34 10.98
N MET A 74 -5.93 2.08 12.06
CA MET A 74 -4.83 2.66 12.83
C MET A 74 -4.03 1.59 13.57
N LEU A 75 -4.71 0.60 14.19
CA LEU A 75 -4.03 -0.49 14.91
C LEU A 75 -3.09 -1.29 14.01
N ILE A 76 -3.55 -1.71 12.83
CA ILE A 76 -2.72 -2.52 11.93
C ILE A 76 -1.58 -1.71 11.27
N ARG A 77 -1.67 -0.38 11.24
CA ARG A 77 -0.67 0.52 10.64
C ARG A 77 0.23 1.21 11.66
N ALA A 78 -0.04 1.05 12.96
CA ALA A 78 0.60 1.80 14.03
C ALA A 78 2.12 1.73 13.98
N GLN A 79 2.68 0.52 13.82
CA GLN A 79 4.12 0.32 13.79
C GLN A 79 4.78 1.01 12.58
N THR A 80 4.23 0.80 11.38
CA THR A 80 4.72 1.44 10.15
C THR A 80 4.70 2.97 10.28
N ILE A 81 3.60 3.53 10.78
CA ILE A 81 3.46 4.98 10.99
C ILE A 81 4.52 5.48 11.98
N ALA A 82 4.66 4.84 13.14
CA ALA A 82 5.63 5.24 14.16
C ALA A 82 7.08 5.20 13.64
N THR A 83 7.45 4.15 12.89
CA THR A 83 8.79 4.02 12.29
C THR A 83 9.04 5.14 11.28
N ILE A 84 8.06 5.44 10.42
CA ILE A 84 8.18 6.52 9.43
C ILE A 84 8.29 7.87 10.12
N GLU A 85 7.40 8.19 11.07
CA GLU A 85 7.41 9.46 11.81
C GLU A 85 8.72 9.70 12.55
N ALA A 86 9.30 8.67 13.18
CA ALA A 86 10.59 8.77 13.83
C ALA A 86 11.72 9.08 12.84
N SER A 87 11.65 8.55 11.61
CA SER A 87 12.66 8.77 10.57
C SER A 87 12.63 10.16 9.95
N LEU A 88 11.51 10.88 10.06
CA LEU A 88 11.33 12.21 9.49
C LEU A 88 11.78 13.35 10.44
N LYS A 89 12.07 13.05 11.71
CA LYS A 89 12.46 14.04 12.73
C LYS A 89 13.96 14.36 12.74
N GLY A 90 14.59 14.38 11.57
CA GLY A 90 16.00 14.73 11.36
C GLY A 90 16.20 16.17 10.92
#